data_AF-U6M6E0-F1
#
_entry.id   AF-U6M6E0-F1
#
_cell.length_a   1.000
_cell.length_b   1.000
_cell.length_c   1.000
_cell.angle_alpha   90.00
_cell.angle_beta   90.00
_cell.angle_gamma   90.00
#
_symmetry.space_group_name_H-M   'P 1'
#
loop_
_entity.id
_entity.type
_entity.pdbx_description
1 polymer ?
#
loop_
_entity_poly.entity_id
_entity_poly.type
_entity_poly.pdbx_seq_one_letter_code
_entity_poly.pdbx_strand_id
1 'polypeptide(L)'
;MLVVLLFFARNWTVGIVCVVFIVEIIIVWVFTEVYRTVWPLRVAMLAIGAMNNVYSVLDIMDDTIRRKEPDSDAYKCASMTHCSSRLCGSLWGILALGFIVVEIYLLLAIKDVGDETF
;
A
#
# COMPACT_ATOMS: atom_id res chain seq x y z
N MET A 1 7.75 0.47 -14.71
CA MET A 1 8.01 -0.83 -14.04
C MET A 1 6.99 -1.90 -14.45
N LEU A 2 5.68 -1.65 -14.34
CA LEU A 2 4.62 -2.62 -14.67
C LEU A 2 4.69 -3.19 -16.11
N VAL A 3 4.95 -2.33 -17.11
CA VAL A 3 5.10 -2.79 -18.51
C VAL A 3 6.27 -3.75 -18.67
N VAL A 4 7.39 -3.52 -17.98
CA VAL A 4 8.55 -4.42 -18.00
C VAL A 4 8.22 -5.75 -17.31
N LEU A 5 7.48 -5.68 -16.20
CA LEU A 5 7.03 -6.86 -15.47
C LEU A 5 6.05 -7.72 -16.29
N LEU A 6 5.25 -7.16 -17.20
CA LEU A 6 4.40 -7.97 -18.09
C LEU A 6 5.21 -8.89 -19.01
N PHE A 7 6.37 -8.44 -19.49
CA PHE A 7 7.24 -9.26 -20.34
C PHE A 7 8.08 -10.26 -19.55
N PHE A 8 8.38 -9.96 -18.28
CA PHE A 8 9.16 -10.82 -17.39
C PHE A 8 8.29 -11.75 -16.52
N ALA A 9 6.98 -11.51 -16.45
CA ALA A 9 6.05 -12.28 -15.65
C ALA A 9 5.92 -13.70 -16.23
N ARG A 10 6.61 -14.65 -15.60
CA ARG A 10 6.47 -16.08 -15.91
C ARG A 10 5.20 -16.67 -15.30
N ASN A 11 4.57 -15.97 -14.35
CA ASN A 11 3.39 -16.42 -13.63
C ASN A 11 2.14 -15.65 -14.07
N TRP A 12 1.06 -16.38 -14.37
CA TRP A 12 -0.19 -15.81 -14.89
C TRP A 12 -0.84 -14.82 -13.93
N THR A 13 -0.82 -15.10 -12.62
CA THR A 13 -1.38 -14.19 -11.61
C THR A 13 -0.69 -12.82 -11.62
N VAL A 14 0.63 -12.80 -11.74
CA VAL A 14 1.42 -11.55 -11.78
C VAL A 14 1.09 -10.77 -13.06
N GLY A 15 0.93 -11.47 -14.18
CA GLY A 15 0.48 -10.86 -15.43
C GLY A 15 -0.88 -10.18 -15.30
N ILE A 16 -1.87 -10.88 -14.75
CA ILE A 16 -3.23 -10.35 -14.54
C ILE A 16 -3.19 -9.10 -13.64
N VAL A 17 -2.48 -9.17 -12.50
CA VAL A 17 -2.35 -8.03 -11.57
C VAL A 17 -1.72 -6.81 -12.26
N CYS A 18 -0.65 -7.02 -13.04
CA CYS A 18 -0.02 -5.95 -13.80
C CYS A 18 -0.97 -5.31 -14.83
N VAL A 19 -1.79 -6.11 -15.54
CA VAL A 19 -2.78 -5.59 -16.49
C VAL A 19 -3.83 -4.76 -15.76
N VAL A 20 -4.36 -5.24 -14.63
CA VAL A 20 -5.36 -4.50 -13.83
C VAL A 20 -4.82 -3.14 -13.41
N PHE A 21 -3.60 -3.07 -12.85
CA PHE A 21 -3.00 -1.80 -12.45
C PHE A 21 -2.79 -0.83 -13.62
N ILE A 22 -2.39 -1.33 -14.79
CA ILE A 22 -2.24 -0.49 -15.99
C ILE A 22 -3.59 0.08 -16.42
N VAL A 23 -4.64 -0.75 -16.41
CA VAL A 23 -6.00 -0.32 -16.75
C VAL A 23 -6.50 0.75 -15.77
N GLU A 24 -6.30 0.57 -14.47
CA GLU A 24 -6.68 1.57 -13.46
C GLU A 24 -5.99 2.91 -13.69
N ILE A 25 -4.68 2.92 -13.98
CA ILE A 25 -3.93 4.14 -14.27
C ILE A 25 -4.50 4.85 -15.52
N ILE A 26 -4.81 4.11 -16.58
CA ILE A 26 -5.39 4.66 -17.81
C ILE A 26 -6.77 5.26 -17.52
N ILE A 27 -7.62 4.56 -16.75
CA ILE A 27 -8.94 5.07 -16.38
C ILE A 27 -8.81 6.40 -15.63
N VAL A 28 -7.99 6.44 -14.58
CA VAL A 28 -7.80 7.66 -13.78
C VAL A 28 -7.26 8.81 -14.63
N TRP A 29 -6.33 8.53 -15.55
CA TRP A 29 -5.79 9.53 -16.47
C TRP A 29 -6.87 10.09 -17.42
N VAL A 30 -7.66 9.22 -18.05
CA VAL A 30 -8.75 9.62 -18.95
C VAL A 30 -9.79 10.45 -18.20
N PHE A 31 -10.19 10.04 -17.00
CA PHE A 31 -11.12 10.82 -16.17
C PHE A 31 -10.54 12.20 -15.81
N THR A 32 -9.25 12.28 -15.49
CA THR A 32 -8.60 13.56 -15.16
C THR A 32 -8.60 14.51 -16.37
N GLU A 33 -8.33 13.98 -17.57
CA GLU A 33 -8.29 14.78 -18.81
C GLU A 33 -9.69 15.22 -19.26
N VAL A 34 -10.69 14.32 -19.19
CA VAL A 34 -12.07 14.59 -19.63
C VAL A 34 -12.76 15.61 -18.72
N TYR A 35 -12.63 15.46 -17.40
CA TYR A 35 -13.34 16.30 -16.44
C TYR A 35 -12.52 17.52 -15.97
N ARG A 36 -11.27 17.68 -16.46
CA ARG A 36 -10.30 18.72 -16.05
C ARG A 36 -10.22 18.94 -14.53
N THR A 37 -10.45 17.87 -13.77
CA THR A 37 -10.59 17.92 -12.33
C THR A 37 -9.63 16.92 -11.71
N VAL A 38 -8.93 17.33 -10.66
CA VAL A 38 -7.92 16.51 -9.97
C VAL A 38 -8.51 15.61 -8.88
N TRP A 39 -9.81 15.75 -8.59
CA TRP A 39 -10.50 14.98 -7.56
C TRP A 39 -10.46 13.46 -7.78
N PRO A 40 -10.73 12.91 -8.98
CA PRO A 40 -10.64 11.46 -9.23
C PRO A 40 -9.23 10.91 -9.00
N LEU A 41 -8.21 11.68 -9.37
CA LEU A 41 -6.81 11.32 -9.16
C LEU A 41 -6.47 11.24 -7.65
N ARG A 42 -6.94 12.21 -6.85
CA ARG A 42 -6.74 12.21 -5.40
C ARG A 42 -7.39 10.98 -4.75
N VAL A 43 -8.64 10.68 -5.12
CA VAL A 43 -9.38 9.52 -4.59
C VAL A 43 -8.67 8.21 -4.98
N ALA A 44 -8.24 8.07 -6.24
CA ALA A 44 -7.53 6.88 -6.69
C ALA A 44 -6.18 6.69 -5.99
N MET A 45 -5.40 7.76 -5.81
CA MET A 45 -4.12 7.70 -5.10
C MET A 45 -4.29 7.29 -3.64
N LEU A 46 -5.31 7.80 -2.95
CA LEU A 46 -5.63 7.40 -1.57
C LEU A 46 -6.09 5.94 -1.51
N ALA A 47 -6.91 5.48 -2.46
CA ALA A 47 -7.35 4.09 -2.49
C ALA A 47 -6.17 3.12 -2.69
N ILE A 48 -5.23 3.45 -3.58
CA ILE A 48 -4.01 2.66 -3.81
C ILE A 48 -3.12 2.68 -2.56
N GLY A 49 -2.96 3.85 -1.93
CA GLY A 49 -2.25 4.00 -0.66
C GLY A 49 -2.84 3.09 0.43
N ALA A 50 -4.16 3.09 0.56
CA ALA A 50 -4.87 2.38 1.61
C ALA A 50 -4.71 0.87 1.45
N MET A 51 -4.84 0.38 0.22
CA MET A 51 -4.58 -1.01 -0.09
C MET A 51 -3.14 -1.39 0.25
N ASN A 52 -2.15 -0.60 -0.16
CA ASN A 52 -0.73 -0.91 0.10
C ASN A 52 -0.41 -0.96 1.61
N ASN A 53 -1.04 -0.06 2.38
CA ASN A 53 -0.86 0.00 3.82
C ASN A 53 -1.49 -1.20 4.54
N VAL A 54 -2.68 -1.62 4.12
CA VAL A 54 -3.31 -2.87 4.60
C VAL A 54 -2.45 -4.08 4.25
N TYR A 55 -1.94 -4.17 3.02
CA TYR A 55 -1.02 -5.24 2.63
C TYR A 55 0.26 -5.25 3.48
N SER A 56 0.83 -4.08 3.76
CA SER A 56 2.02 -3.96 4.63
C SER A 56 1.75 -4.47 6.05
N VAL A 57 0.60 -4.15 6.65
CA VAL A 57 0.24 -4.68 7.97
C VAL A 57 0.08 -6.20 7.95
N LEU A 58 -0.60 -6.73 6.94
CA LEU A 58 -0.79 -8.18 6.80
C LEU A 58 0.55 -8.92 6.62
N ASP A 59 1.46 -8.35 5.83
CA ASP A 59 2.81 -8.87 5.61
C ASP A 59 3.62 -8.90 6.92
N ILE A 60 3.64 -7.80 7.67
CA ILE A 60 4.29 -7.74 8.98
C ILE A 60 3.68 -8.77 9.95
N MET A 61 2.35 -8.89 9.99
CA MET A 61 1.67 -9.85 10.87
C MET A 61 2.02 -11.29 10.51
N ASP A 62 2.02 -11.62 9.22
CA ASP A 62 2.30 -12.97 8.76
C ASP A 62 3.78 -13.32 8.93
N ASP A 63 4.71 -12.45 8.56
CA ASP A 63 6.16 -12.73 8.54
C ASP A 63 6.84 -12.66 9.91
N THR A 64 6.30 -11.85 10.83
CA THR A 64 6.97 -11.56 12.12
C THR A 64 6.23 -12.07 13.35
N ILE A 65 4.88 -12.11 13.30
CA ILE A 65 4.04 -12.48 14.45
C ILE A 65 3.57 -13.93 14.34
N ARG A 66 2.93 -14.29 13.21
CA ARG A 66 2.35 -15.62 12.99
C ARG A 66 3.40 -16.64 12.61
N ARG A 67 4.28 -16.28 11.68
CA ARG A 67 5.40 -17.09 11.20
C ARG A 67 6.68 -16.41 11.68
N LYS A 68 7.75 -17.19 11.86
CA LYS A 68 9.10 -16.63 12.04
C LYS A 68 9.85 -16.93 10.76
N GLU A 69 9.83 -15.98 9.84
CA GLU A 69 10.62 -16.09 8.61
C GLU A 69 12.06 -15.59 8.91
N PRO A 70 13.09 -16.44 8.82
CA PRO A 70 14.47 -16.06 9.14
C PRO A 70 15.05 -14.97 8.22
N ASP A 71 14.52 -14.83 7.00
CA ASP A 71 14.91 -13.78 6.06
C ASP A 71 14.19 -12.44 6.27
N SER A 72 13.20 -12.41 7.18
CA SER A 72 12.43 -11.20 7.48
C SER A 72 13.30 -10.11 8.12
N ASP A 73 12.97 -8.86 7.83
CA ASP A 73 13.63 -7.69 8.39
C ASP A 73 13.52 -7.62 9.92
N ALA A 74 12.45 -8.17 10.50
CA ALA A 74 12.33 -8.28 11.94
C ALA A 74 13.37 -9.25 12.56
N TYR A 75 13.80 -10.27 11.81
CA TYR A 75 14.83 -11.20 12.24
C TYR A 75 16.23 -10.58 12.15
N LYS A 76 16.52 -9.81 11.09
CA LYS A 76 17.75 -8.99 10.98
C LYS A 76 17.80 -7.91 12.06
N CYS A 77 16.68 -7.24 12.34
CA CYS A 77 16.60 -6.28 13.43
C CYS A 77 16.90 -6.95 14.79
N ALA A 78 16.34 -8.13 15.03
CA ALA A 78 16.61 -8.92 16.23
C ALA A 78 18.09 -9.31 16.39
N SER A 79 18.76 -9.71 15.29
CA SER A 79 20.17 -10.07 15.34
C SER A 79 21.08 -8.85 15.63
N MET A 80 20.74 -7.68 15.11
CA MET A 80 21.50 -6.44 15.37
C MET A 80 21.26 -5.87 16.78
N THR A 81 20.03 -6.02 17.30
CA THR A 81 19.62 -5.37 18.56
C THR A 81 19.59 -6.33 19.75
N HIS A 82 19.99 -7.60 19.55
CA HIS A 82 19.89 -8.72 20.51
C HIS A 82 18.49 -8.90 21.13
N CYS A 83 17.45 -8.35 20.49
CA CYS A 83 16.07 -8.37 20.96
C CYS A 83 15.26 -9.46 20.25
N SER A 84 14.11 -9.85 20.81
CA SER A 84 13.22 -10.82 20.15
C SER A 84 12.71 -10.28 18.81
N SER A 85 12.74 -11.10 17.76
CA SER A 85 12.17 -10.79 16.44
C SER A 85 10.68 -10.39 16.52
N ARG A 86 9.92 -10.93 17.47
CA ARG A 86 8.52 -10.52 17.70
C ARG A 86 8.39 -9.11 18.26
N LEU A 87 9.34 -8.67 19.10
CA LEU A 87 9.36 -7.31 19.63
C LEU A 87 9.65 -6.32 18.49
N CYS A 88 10.66 -6.59 17.66
CA CYS A 88 10.94 -5.70 16.53
C CYS A 88 9.79 -5.72 15.51
N GLY A 89 9.20 -6.88 15.19
CA GLY A 89 8.01 -6.98 14.35
C GLY A 89 6.80 -6.23 14.92
N SER A 90 6.57 -6.27 16.23
CA SER A 90 5.47 -5.53 16.87
C SER A 90 5.64 -4.01 16.77
N LEU A 91 6.87 -3.49 16.84
CA LEU A 91 7.14 -2.06 16.65
C LEU A 91 6.84 -1.62 15.23
N TRP A 92 7.23 -2.42 14.24
CA TRP A 92 6.87 -2.19 12.83
C TRP A 92 5.35 -2.24 12.62
N GLY A 93 4.67 -3.19 13.27
CA GLY A 93 3.21 -3.29 13.23
C GLY A 93 2.51 -2.05 13.82
N ILE A 94 3.00 -1.51 14.94
CA ILE A 94 2.48 -0.27 15.54
C ILE A 94 2.68 0.92 14.60
N LEU A 95 3.85 1.02 13.96
CA LEU A 95 4.12 2.09 13.00
C LEU A 95 3.19 2.01 11.78
N ALA A 96 2.99 0.82 11.22
CA ALA A 96 2.07 0.59 10.11
C ALA A 96 0.61 0.92 10.50
N LEU A 97 0.19 0.56 11.71
CA LEU A 97 -1.10 0.98 12.28
C LEU A 97 -1.24 2.50 12.38
N GLY A 98 -0.17 3.21 12.77
CA GLY A 98 -0.14 4.67 12.78
C GLY A 98 -0.39 5.26 11.39
N PHE A 99 0.22 4.70 10.35
CA PHE A 99 -0.04 5.11 8.97
C PHE A 99 -1.50 4.90 8.56
N ILE A 100 -2.13 3.79 8.95
CA ILE A 100 -3.56 3.55 8.66
C ILE A 100 -4.43 4.63 9.29
N VAL A 101 -4.15 5.04 10.53
CA VAL A 101 -4.90 6.10 11.21
C VAL A 101 -4.76 7.44 10.48
N VAL A 102 -3.54 7.79 10.07
CA VAL A 102 -3.27 9.02 9.30
C VAL A 102 -4.02 9.00 7.96
N GLU A 103 -4.05 7.86 7.30
CA GLU A 103 -4.74 7.69 6.03
C GLU A 103 -6.25 7.80 6.14
N ILE A 104 -6.86 7.20 7.16
CA ILE A 104 -8.29 7.37 7.46
C ILE A 104 -8.59 8.84 7.73
N TYR A 105 -7.73 9.53 8.50
CA TYR A 105 -7.88 10.96 8.74
C TYR A 105 -7.82 11.78 7.44
N LEU A 106 -6.87 11.49 6.55
CA LEU A 106 -6.76 12.17 5.25
C LEU A 106 -7.97 11.92 4.35
N LEU A 107 -8.51 10.70 4.34
CA LEU A 107 -9.75 10.38 3.62
C LEU A 107 -10.93 11.21 4.12
N LEU A 108 -11.10 11.33 5.45
CA LEU A 108 -12.14 12.16 6.05
C LEU A 108 -11.92 13.64 5.75
N ALA A 109 -10.70 14.13 5.89
CA ALA A 109 -10.37 15.53 5.60
C ALA A 109 -10.62 15.90 4.13
N ILE A 110 -10.37 14.99 3.19
CA ILE A 110 -10.64 15.21 1.76
C ILE A 110 -12.14 15.20 1.46
N LYS A 111 -12.93 14.42 2.19
CA LYS A 111 -14.39 14.48 2.10
C LYS A 111 -14.91 15.84 2.55
N ASP A 112 -14.43 16.34 3.68
CA ASP A 112 -14.86 17.64 4.21
C ASP A 112 -14.40 18.80 3.30
N VAL A 113 -13.16 18.78 2.82
CA VAL A 113 -12.64 19.81 1.89
C VAL A 113 -13.34 19.76 0.53
N GLY A 114 -13.77 18.59 0.07
CA GLY A 114 -14.53 18.44 -1.17
C GLY A 114 -15.93 19.07 -1.13
N ASP A 115 -16.51 19.22 0.06
CA ASP A 115 -17.85 19.80 0.24
C ASP A 115 -17.82 21.34 0.26
N GLU A 116 -16.66 21.95 0.57
CA GLU A 116 -16.52 23.40 0.70
C GLU A 116 -16.04 24.11 -0.58
N THR A 117 -15.65 23.37 -1.62
CA THR A 117 -15.21 23.95 -2.90
C THR A 117 -15.84 23.26 -4.11
N PHE A 118 -16.91 23.92 -4.60
CA PHE A 118 -17.48 23.98 -5.96
C PHE A 118 -17.30 22.78 -6.91
#